data_AF-A0A1Y2HFC1-F1
#
_entry.id   AF-A0A1Y2HFC1-F1
#
_cell.length_a   1.000
_cell.length_b   1.000
_cell.length_c   1.000
_cell.angle_alpha   90.00
_cell.angle_beta   90.00
_cell.angle_gamma   90.00
#
_symmetry.space_group_name_H-M   'P 1'
#
loop_
_entity.id
_entity.type
_entity.pdbx_description
1 polymer ?
#
loop_
_entity_poly.entity_id
_entity_poly.type
_entity_poly.pdbx_seq_one_letter_code
_entity_poly.pdbx_strand_id
1 'polypeptide(L)'
;MAKKKKSAGAVRTEADLYKTEEQRKAYMEMLMARRKEVFEREQRSAKLNSLKIQGQWRDLMKKVKSEALCQQLEILKQVHERHVDRKNHTIQESAVTLREADEQYDAAYQAHLQNVDNLLDLQYARLDALERDFEMELKELEMEFGSERVKLQAQHVKEKNDILGVIYRMDADFTETEADSRHEYQSSRDDVKNKNLEEKHALRIQLESAIEDLWRQFQQALTNYTAATDERKRQFEDLKAKDEQSAQLIETQLRKLGKLAESVSALKGKLASNAKDADSRIVELRTAKERVVVDFQALKRKMNGYRDAEKRKRIELTRIANTSTKQLEKQFHKRYNKVLLDKLALEAKREKLLRENESLRAVLQAYLDGISVREKIMEEANPLVVVNGKTNIILPKRQPRVITVVEGGAAVKNASRMLAK
;
A
#
# COMPACT_ATOMS: atom_id res chain seq x y z
N MET A 1 -37.67 -64.36 -258.81
CA MET A 1 -38.61 -64.74 -259.90
C MET A 1 -39.92 -65.20 -259.25
N ALA A 2 -41.12 -65.10 -259.82
CA ALA A 2 -41.61 -64.67 -261.14
C ALA A 2 -43.00 -63.95 -260.96
N LYS A 3 -43.39 -62.94 -261.77
CA LYS A 3 -44.32 -63.00 -262.94
C LYS A 3 -45.62 -63.84 -262.74
N LYS A 4 -46.81 -63.49 -263.26
CA LYS A 4 -47.44 -62.26 -263.85
C LYS A 4 -48.91 -62.62 -264.26
N LYS A 5 -49.82 -61.64 -264.39
CA LYS A 5 -51.22 -61.62 -264.97
C LYS A 5 -52.29 -61.31 -263.90
N LYS A 6 -53.23 -60.34 -263.99
CA LYS A 6 -53.99 -59.61 -265.05
C LYS A 6 -55.18 -60.32 -265.72
N SER A 7 -56.39 -60.08 -265.17
CA SER A 7 -57.70 -59.77 -265.83
C SER A 7 -58.75 -59.65 -264.69
N ALA A 8 -59.43 -58.53 -264.40
CA ALA A 8 -60.44 -57.81 -265.18
C ALA A 8 -61.60 -58.71 -265.67
N GLY A 9 -62.87 -58.53 -265.27
CA GLY A 9 -63.45 -57.65 -264.25
C GLY A 9 -65.00 -57.70 -264.24
N ALA A 10 -65.65 -57.31 -263.14
CA ALA A 10 -67.10 -57.01 -263.05
C ALA A 10 -67.39 -56.17 -261.78
N VAL A 11 -68.42 -55.31 -261.79
CA VAL A 11 -68.67 -54.26 -260.78
C VAL A 11 -69.93 -54.54 -259.95
N ARG A 12 -69.85 -54.32 -258.62
CA ARG A 12 -70.90 -54.09 -257.59
C ARG A 12 -70.20 -54.16 -256.21
N THR A 13 -70.43 -53.38 -255.14
CA THR A 13 -71.19 -52.16 -254.74
C THR A 13 -70.78 -51.90 -253.26
N GLU A 14 -70.96 -50.71 -252.69
CA GLU A 14 -70.26 -50.23 -251.47
C GLU A 14 -70.48 -51.01 -250.14
N ALA A 15 -71.40 -51.98 -250.07
CA ALA A 15 -71.81 -52.63 -248.82
C ALA A 15 -70.76 -53.57 -248.17
N ASP A 16 -69.78 -54.07 -248.93
CA ASP A 16 -68.83 -55.08 -248.43
C ASP A 16 -67.57 -54.50 -247.77
N LEU A 17 -67.31 -53.20 -247.92
CA LEU A 17 -66.16 -52.54 -247.27
C LEU A 17 -66.38 -52.32 -245.77
N TYR A 18 -67.60 -51.96 -245.34
CA TYR A 18 -67.91 -51.68 -243.93
C TYR A 18 -67.71 -52.91 -243.01
N LYS A 19 -68.11 -54.10 -243.46
CA LYS A 19 -68.02 -55.35 -242.66
C LYS A 19 -66.58 -55.76 -242.32
N THR A 20 -65.59 -55.34 -243.10
CA THR A 20 -64.18 -55.73 -242.88
C THR A 20 -63.44 -54.80 -241.91
N GLU A 21 -63.86 -53.54 -241.76
CA GLU A 21 -63.34 -52.64 -240.72
C GLU A 21 -63.90 -52.94 -239.33
N GLU A 22 -65.20 -53.26 -239.22
CA GLU A 22 -65.83 -53.63 -237.95
C GLU A 22 -65.17 -54.86 -237.33
N GLN A 23 -64.89 -55.90 -238.14
CA GLN A 23 -64.18 -57.09 -237.68
C GLN A 23 -62.75 -56.79 -237.20
N ARG A 24 -62.03 -55.84 -237.84
CA ARG A 24 -60.71 -55.39 -237.37
C ARG A 24 -60.81 -54.61 -236.06
N LYS A 25 -61.80 -53.72 -235.90
CA LYS A 25 -62.03 -53.01 -234.63
C LYS A 25 -62.38 -53.98 -233.51
N ALA A 26 -63.33 -54.89 -233.72
CA ALA A 26 -63.73 -55.89 -232.73
C ALA A 26 -62.56 -56.80 -232.31
N TYR A 27 -61.69 -57.21 -233.25
CA TYR A 27 -60.49 -57.99 -232.92
C TYR A 27 -59.47 -57.19 -232.11
N MET A 28 -59.25 -55.91 -232.43
CA MET A 28 -58.36 -55.03 -231.67
C MET A 28 -58.93 -54.69 -230.28
N GLU A 29 -60.24 -54.50 -230.15
CA GLU A 29 -60.94 -54.33 -228.87
C GLU A 29 -60.86 -55.61 -228.03
N MET A 30 -61.03 -56.80 -228.61
CA MET A 30 -60.84 -58.08 -227.92
C MET A 30 -59.41 -58.21 -227.37
N LEU A 31 -58.41 -57.81 -228.16
CA LEU A 31 -57.00 -57.81 -227.75
C LEU A 31 -56.72 -56.80 -226.63
N MET A 32 -57.28 -55.58 -226.71
CA MET A 32 -57.17 -54.57 -225.68
C MET A 32 -57.90 -54.98 -224.39
N ALA A 33 -59.10 -55.56 -224.49
CA ALA A 33 -59.86 -56.10 -223.38
C ALA A 33 -59.08 -57.23 -222.69
N ARG A 34 -58.52 -58.19 -223.45
CA ARG A 34 -57.67 -59.25 -222.91
C ARG A 34 -56.42 -58.69 -222.23
N ARG A 35 -55.77 -57.67 -222.80
CA ARG A 35 -54.61 -57.02 -222.18
C ARG A 35 -54.99 -56.26 -220.90
N LYS A 36 -56.16 -55.62 -220.87
CA LYS A 36 -56.72 -54.94 -219.70
C LYS A 36 -57.10 -55.95 -218.61
N GLU A 37 -57.73 -57.07 -218.94
CA GLU A 37 -57.99 -58.16 -217.99
C GLU A 37 -56.71 -58.73 -217.39
N VAL A 38 -55.68 -58.97 -218.21
CA VAL A 38 -54.38 -59.45 -217.73
C VAL A 38 -53.73 -58.42 -216.81
N PHE A 39 -53.72 -57.14 -217.19
CA PHE A 39 -53.21 -56.05 -216.34
C PHE A 39 -54.00 -55.90 -215.04
N GLU A 40 -55.33 -56.03 -215.07
CA GLU A 40 -56.15 -55.99 -213.85
C GLU A 40 -55.93 -57.21 -212.96
N ARG A 41 -55.79 -58.41 -213.53
CA ARG A 41 -55.43 -59.63 -212.79
C ARG A 41 -54.03 -59.51 -212.18
N GLU A 42 -53.06 -58.97 -212.92
CA GLU A 42 -51.71 -58.68 -212.44
C GLU A 42 -51.73 -57.61 -211.34
N GLN A 43 -52.45 -56.50 -211.51
CA GLN A 43 -52.57 -55.44 -210.50
C GLN A 43 -53.27 -55.93 -209.23
N ARG A 44 -54.34 -56.73 -209.34
CA ARG A 44 -55.00 -57.38 -208.20
C ARG A 44 -54.05 -58.37 -207.52
N SER A 45 -53.28 -59.14 -208.30
CA SER A 45 -52.28 -60.08 -207.77
C SER A 45 -51.12 -59.36 -207.11
N ALA A 46 -50.66 -58.22 -207.64
CA ALA A 46 -49.61 -57.39 -207.06
C ALA A 46 -50.06 -56.71 -205.76
N LYS A 47 -51.30 -56.20 -205.71
CA LYS A 47 -51.91 -55.69 -204.46
C LYS A 47 -52.03 -56.79 -203.40
N LEU A 48 -52.50 -57.97 -203.79
CA LEU A 48 -52.67 -59.11 -202.89
C LEU A 48 -51.32 -59.70 -202.44
N ASN A 49 -50.31 -59.71 -203.32
CA ASN A 49 -48.93 -60.10 -202.98
C ASN A 49 -48.28 -59.07 -202.06
N SER A 50 -48.45 -57.76 -202.32
CA SER A 50 -48.00 -56.68 -201.44
C SER A 50 -48.62 -56.80 -200.03
N LEU A 51 -49.92 -57.08 -199.92
CA LEU A 51 -50.58 -57.32 -198.64
C LEU A 51 -50.07 -58.59 -197.94
N LYS A 52 -49.79 -59.67 -198.67
CA LYS A 52 -49.16 -60.90 -198.13
C LYS A 52 -47.75 -60.62 -197.62
N ILE A 53 -46.93 -59.92 -198.40
CA ILE A 53 -45.57 -59.49 -198.05
C ILE A 53 -45.62 -58.58 -196.81
N GLN A 54 -46.53 -57.60 -196.75
CA GLN A 54 -46.73 -56.76 -195.55
C GLN A 54 -47.27 -57.54 -194.33
N GLY A 55 -48.06 -58.60 -194.53
CA GLY A 55 -48.43 -59.53 -193.47
C GLY A 55 -47.19 -60.25 -192.92
N GLN A 56 -46.45 -60.92 -193.79
CA GLN A 56 -45.22 -61.63 -193.48
C GLN A 56 -44.16 -60.72 -192.83
N TRP A 57 -43.98 -59.49 -193.31
CA TRP A 57 -43.09 -58.51 -192.68
C TRP A 57 -43.56 -58.07 -191.30
N ARG A 58 -44.87 -57.89 -191.07
CA ARG A 58 -45.39 -57.56 -189.74
C ARG A 58 -45.19 -58.72 -188.77
N ASP A 59 -45.39 -59.96 -189.22
CA ASP A 59 -45.18 -61.13 -188.38
C ASP A 59 -43.69 -61.40 -188.11
N LEU A 60 -42.82 -61.16 -189.09
CA LEU A 60 -41.37 -61.20 -188.93
C LEU A 60 -40.89 -60.10 -187.96
N MET A 61 -41.32 -58.85 -188.15
CA MET A 61 -40.97 -57.74 -187.26
C MET A 61 -41.50 -57.92 -185.84
N LYS A 62 -42.70 -58.50 -185.66
CA LYS A 62 -43.22 -58.89 -184.35
C LYS A 62 -42.33 -59.94 -183.68
N LYS A 63 -41.92 -60.99 -184.40
CA LYS A 63 -40.99 -62.02 -183.89
C LYS A 63 -39.66 -61.40 -183.46
N VAL A 64 -38.99 -60.69 -184.37
CA VAL A 64 -37.71 -60.02 -184.10
C VAL A 64 -37.81 -59.03 -182.93
N LYS A 65 -38.89 -58.23 -182.85
CA LYS A 65 -39.07 -57.29 -181.72
C LYS A 65 -39.41 -58.02 -180.43
N SER A 66 -40.16 -59.12 -180.47
CA SER A 66 -40.43 -59.96 -179.30
C SER A 66 -39.15 -60.61 -178.78
N GLU A 67 -38.33 -61.19 -179.65
CA GLU A 67 -37.03 -61.78 -179.32
C GLU A 67 -36.10 -60.73 -178.70
N ALA A 68 -36.00 -59.54 -179.29
CA ALA A 68 -35.21 -58.44 -178.75
C ALA A 68 -35.72 -57.95 -177.38
N LEU A 69 -37.04 -57.91 -177.16
CA LEU A 69 -37.62 -57.57 -175.84
C LEU A 69 -37.36 -58.67 -174.81
N CYS A 70 -37.45 -59.95 -175.19
CA CYS A 70 -37.09 -61.06 -174.31
C CYS A 70 -35.61 -61.01 -173.90
N GLN A 71 -34.70 -60.70 -174.83
CA GLN A 71 -33.28 -60.48 -174.54
C GLN A 71 -33.06 -59.29 -173.59
N GLN A 72 -33.76 -58.17 -173.80
CA GLN A 72 -33.69 -57.00 -172.91
C GLN A 72 -34.23 -57.30 -171.50
N LEU A 73 -35.32 -58.05 -171.39
CA LEU A 73 -35.87 -58.50 -170.11
C LEU A 73 -34.91 -59.46 -169.38
N GLU A 74 -34.26 -60.38 -170.09
CA GLU A 74 -33.29 -61.30 -169.49
C GLU A 74 -32.03 -60.55 -169.01
N ILE A 75 -31.52 -59.58 -169.76
CA ILE A 75 -30.43 -58.70 -169.31
C ILE A 75 -30.85 -57.90 -168.07
N LEU A 76 -32.05 -57.32 -168.07
CA LEU A 76 -32.56 -56.54 -166.93
C LEU A 76 -32.73 -57.41 -165.68
N LYS A 77 -33.23 -58.64 -165.84
CA LYS A 77 -33.36 -59.65 -164.80
C LYS A 77 -31.98 -60.00 -164.22
N GLN A 78 -30.99 -60.34 -165.05
CA GLN A 78 -29.63 -60.66 -164.58
C GLN A 78 -28.97 -59.48 -163.86
N VAL A 79 -29.21 -58.24 -164.31
CA VAL A 79 -28.74 -57.04 -163.61
C VAL A 79 -29.44 -56.89 -162.26
N HIS A 80 -30.76 -57.11 -162.20
CA HIS A 80 -31.53 -57.05 -160.96
C HIS A 80 -31.10 -58.13 -159.96
N GLU A 81 -30.93 -59.38 -160.39
CA GLU A 81 -30.42 -60.49 -159.58
C GLU A 81 -29.07 -60.13 -158.95
N ARG A 82 -28.10 -59.64 -159.74
CA ARG A 82 -26.81 -59.16 -159.22
C ARG A 82 -26.93 -58.00 -158.22
N HIS A 83 -27.93 -57.13 -158.36
CA HIS A 83 -28.19 -56.08 -157.38
C HIS A 83 -28.82 -56.61 -156.09
N VAL A 84 -29.68 -57.63 -156.19
CA VAL A 84 -30.26 -58.34 -155.04
C VAL A 84 -29.15 -59.10 -154.30
N ASP A 85 -28.30 -59.85 -155.00
CA ASP A 85 -27.18 -60.59 -154.42
C ASP A 85 -26.22 -59.67 -153.66
N ARG A 86 -25.83 -58.54 -154.25
CA ARG A 86 -24.98 -57.52 -153.59
C ARG A 86 -25.63 -56.95 -152.34
N LYS A 87 -26.94 -56.62 -152.39
CA LYS A 87 -27.66 -56.11 -151.21
C LYS A 87 -27.78 -57.18 -150.13
N ASN A 88 -28.09 -58.41 -150.49
CA ASN A 88 -28.16 -59.55 -149.56
C ASN A 88 -26.81 -59.80 -148.89
N HIS A 89 -25.71 -59.73 -149.65
CA HIS A 89 -24.36 -59.83 -149.12
C HIS A 89 -24.06 -58.70 -148.12
N THR A 90 -24.29 -57.43 -148.46
CA THR A 90 -24.09 -56.31 -147.53
C THR A 90 -24.99 -56.38 -146.30
N ILE A 91 -26.22 -56.90 -146.42
CA ILE A 91 -27.11 -57.16 -145.28
C ILE A 91 -26.53 -58.27 -144.38
N GLN A 92 -26.01 -59.35 -144.97
CA GLN A 92 -25.37 -60.43 -144.21
C GLN A 92 -24.10 -59.96 -143.50
N GLU A 93 -23.23 -59.19 -144.17
CA GLU A 93 -22.05 -58.58 -143.58
C GLU A 93 -22.42 -57.66 -142.41
N SER A 94 -23.39 -56.75 -142.61
CA SER A 94 -23.87 -55.84 -141.56
C SER A 94 -24.50 -56.58 -140.38
N ALA A 95 -25.17 -57.71 -140.65
CA ALA A 95 -25.73 -58.57 -139.60
C ALA A 95 -24.70 -59.46 -138.90
N VAL A 96 -23.50 -59.64 -139.47
CA VAL A 96 -22.34 -60.23 -138.78
C VAL A 96 -21.68 -59.17 -137.90
N THR A 97 -21.33 -58.00 -138.45
CA THR A 97 -20.65 -56.95 -137.69
C THR A 97 -21.49 -56.39 -136.54
N LEU A 98 -22.82 -56.35 -136.68
CA LEU A 98 -23.72 -56.00 -135.56
C LEU A 98 -23.62 -57.01 -134.41
N ARG A 99 -23.64 -58.32 -134.72
CA ARG A 99 -23.49 -59.37 -133.70
C ARG A 99 -22.11 -59.37 -133.07
N GLU A 100 -21.05 -59.19 -133.86
CA GLU A 100 -19.68 -59.05 -133.34
C GLU A 100 -19.54 -57.82 -132.44
N ALA A 101 -20.23 -56.72 -132.74
CA ALA A 101 -20.27 -55.55 -131.88
C ALA A 101 -21.04 -55.82 -130.58
N ASP A 102 -22.23 -56.42 -130.65
CA ASP A 102 -23.03 -56.80 -129.47
C ASP A 102 -22.25 -57.76 -128.55
N GLU A 103 -21.60 -58.79 -129.10
CA GLU A 103 -20.72 -59.72 -128.35
C GLU A 103 -19.52 -59.00 -127.69
N GLN A 104 -18.92 -58.02 -128.38
CA GLN A 104 -17.86 -57.18 -127.80
C GLN A 104 -18.38 -56.26 -126.69
N TYR A 105 -19.58 -55.70 -126.83
CA TYR A 105 -20.21 -54.88 -125.79
C TYR A 105 -20.53 -55.72 -124.54
N ASP A 106 -21.12 -56.91 -124.70
CA ASP A 106 -21.41 -57.83 -123.60
C ASP A 106 -20.12 -58.27 -122.87
N ALA A 107 -19.06 -58.62 -123.62
CA ALA A 107 -17.78 -58.99 -123.04
C ALA A 107 -17.12 -57.81 -122.28
N ALA A 108 -17.15 -56.60 -122.85
CA ALA A 108 -16.63 -55.41 -122.20
C ALA A 108 -17.43 -55.02 -120.94
N TYR A 109 -18.76 -55.18 -120.98
CA TYR A 109 -19.65 -54.93 -119.85
C TYR A 109 -19.41 -55.92 -118.70
N GLN A 110 -19.29 -57.22 -119.01
CA GLN A 110 -18.95 -58.25 -118.01
C GLN A 110 -17.57 -57.99 -117.38
N ALA A 111 -16.56 -57.66 -118.18
CA ALA A 111 -15.24 -57.30 -117.68
C ALA A 111 -15.26 -56.03 -116.80
N HIS A 112 -16.07 -55.03 -117.16
CA HIS A 112 -16.27 -53.84 -116.33
C HIS A 112 -16.93 -54.18 -114.99
N LEU A 113 -18.01 -54.98 -114.98
CA LEU A 113 -18.66 -55.42 -113.73
C LEU A 113 -17.67 -56.17 -112.83
N GLN A 114 -16.92 -57.13 -113.38
CA GLN A 114 -15.92 -57.87 -112.62
C GLN A 114 -14.83 -56.94 -112.04
N ASN A 115 -14.42 -55.90 -112.76
CA ASN A 115 -13.47 -54.90 -112.25
C ASN A 115 -14.07 -54.04 -111.11
N VAL A 116 -15.37 -53.75 -111.17
CA VAL A 116 -16.09 -53.06 -110.09
C VAL A 116 -16.22 -53.96 -108.86
N ASP A 117 -16.57 -55.24 -109.04
CA ASP A 117 -16.67 -56.22 -107.96
C ASP A 117 -15.30 -56.42 -107.27
N ASN A 118 -14.23 -56.61 -108.04
CA ASN A 118 -12.85 -56.67 -107.53
C ASN A 118 -12.45 -55.41 -106.73
N LEU A 119 -12.92 -54.22 -107.17
CA LEU A 119 -12.66 -52.96 -106.46
C LEU A 119 -13.47 -52.87 -105.16
N LEU A 120 -14.72 -53.32 -105.16
CA LEU A 120 -15.57 -53.38 -103.97
C LEU A 120 -14.97 -54.34 -102.93
N ASP A 121 -14.59 -55.55 -103.33
CA ASP A 121 -13.91 -56.53 -102.47
C ASP A 121 -12.62 -55.96 -101.84
N LEU A 122 -11.83 -55.22 -102.63
CA LEU A 122 -10.63 -54.54 -102.12
C LEU A 122 -10.98 -53.44 -101.10
N GLN A 123 -12.04 -52.66 -101.32
CA GLN A 123 -12.46 -51.65 -100.33
C GLN A 123 -13.08 -52.28 -99.09
N TYR A 124 -13.87 -53.36 -99.21
CA TYR A 124 -14.39 -54.10 -98.06
C TYR A 124 -13.24 -54.68 -97.23
N ALA A 125 -12.29 -55.39 -97.84
CA ALA A 125 -11.11 -55.92 -97.14
C ALA A 125 -10.28 -54.83 -96.45
N ARG A 126 -10.19 -53.63 -97.05
CA ARG A 126 -9.52 -52.47 -96.46
C ARG A 126 -10.28 -51.87 -95.27
N LEU A 127 -11.61 -51.77 -95.36
CA LEU A 127 -12.46 -51.28 -94.27
C LEU A 127 -12.43 -52.26 -93.09
N ASP A 128 -12.59 -53.56 -93.37
CA ASP A 128 -12.44 -54.67 -92.43
C ASP A 128 -11.10 -54.64 -91.67
N ALA A 129 -9.99 -54.35 -92.38
CA ALA A 129 -8.68 -54.23 -91.76
C ALA A 129 -8.60 -53.00 -90.85
N LEU A 130 -9.04 -51.84 -91.34
CA LEU A 130 -9.02 -50.58 -90.58
C LEU A 130 -9.92 -50.64 -89.32
N GLU A 131 -11.07 -51.31 -89.41
CA GLU A 131 -11.97 -51.51 -88.27
C GLU A 131 -11.33 -52.43 -87.21
N ARG A 132 -10.70 -53.55 -87.62
CA ARG A 132 -9.96 -54.43 -86.71
C ARG A 132 -8.77 -53.75 -86.06
N ASP A 133 -8.00 -52.97 -86.82
CA ASP A 133 -6.85 -52.21 -86.31
C ASP A 133 -7.34 -51.19 -85.27
N PHE A 134 -8.41 -50.45 -85.56
CA PHE A 134 -9.01 -49.50 -84.61
C PHE A 134 -9.58 -50.17 -83.35
N GLU A 135 -10.30 -51.29 -83.49
CA GLU A 135 -10.82 -52.05 -82.34
C GLU A 135 -9.68 -52.60 -81.46
N MET A 136 -8.57 -53.02 -82.06
CA MET A 136 -7.38 -53.48 -81.37
C MET A 136 -6.70 -52.32 -80.61
N GLU A 137 -6.42 -51.21 -81.29
CA GLU A 137 -5.83 -50.00 -80.66
C GLU A 137 -6.70 -49.47 -79.52
N LEU A 138 -8.02 -49.40 -79.70
CA LEU A 138 -8.97 -48.97 -78.67
C LEU A 138 -8.89 -49.89 -77.43
N LYS A 139 -8.85 -51.20 -77.65
CA LYS A 139 -8.82 -52.20 -76.58
C LYS A 139 -7.49 -52.24 -75.84
N GLU A 140 -6.37 -52.07 -76.55
CA GLU A 140 -5.05 -51.89 -75.94
C GLU A 140 -5.03 -50.64 -75.07
N LEU A 141 -5.51 -49.50 -75.58
CA LEU A 141 -5.59 -48.24 -74.85
C LEU A 141 -6.51 -48.31 -73.61
N GLU A 142 -7.66 -48.98 -73.71
CA GLU A 142 -8.54 -49.26 -72.57
C GLU A 142 -7.85 -50.12 -71.49
N MET A 143 -7.08 -51.14 -71.91
CA MET A 143 -6.31 -51.98 -70.99
C MET A 143 -5.16 -51.22 -70.34
N GLU A 144 -4.45 -50.37 -71.08
CA GLU A 144 -3.37 -49.53 -70.56
C GLU A 144 -3.89 -48.56 -69.49
N PHE A 145 -4.87 -47.71 -69.83
CA PHE A 145 -5.50 -46.78 -68.88
C PHE A 145 -6.17 -47.50 -67.70
N GLY A 146 -6.79 -48.66 -67.95
CA GLY A 146 -7.33 -49.51 -66.91
C GLY A 146 -6.26 -49.95 -65.90
N SER A 147 -5.09 -50.38 -66.41
CA SER A 147 -3.95 -50.79 -65.59
C SER A 147 -3.30 -49.61 -64.86
N GLU A 148 -3.16 -48.46 -65.52
CA GLU A 148 -2.58 -47.25 -64.95
C GLU A 148 -3.45 -46.71 -63.81
N ARG A 149 -4.76 -46.62 -64.03
CA ARG A 149 -5.73 -46.21 -63.00
C ARG A 149 -5.64 -47.08 -61.75
N VAL A 150 -5.52 -48.41 -61.90
CA VAL A 150 -5.36 -49.34 -60.77
C VAL A 150 -4.02 -49.11 -60.06
N LYS A 151 -2.92 -48.94 -60.80
CA LYS A 151 -1.59 -48.64 -60.22
C LYS A 151 -1.60 -47.32 -59.43
N LEU A 152 -2.12 -46.24 -60.02
CA LEU A 152 -2.22 -44.91 -59.40
C LEU A 152 -3.09 -44.94 -58.14
N GLN A 153 -4.25 -45.63 -58.17
CA GLN A 153 -5.10 -45.78 -57.00
C GLN A 153 -4.40 -46.56 -55.88
N ALA A 154 -3.70 -47.65 -56.21
CA ALA A 154 -2.94 -48.44 -55.24
C ALA A 154 -1.76 -47.64 -54.63
N GLN A 155 -1.02 -46.89 -55.44
CA GLN A 155 0.05 -46.00 -55.00
C GLN A 155 -0.48 -44.90 -54.06
N HIS A 156 -1.52 -44.18 -54.47
CA HIS A 156 -2.14 -43.13 -53.66
C HIS A 156 -2.67 -43.66 -52.30
N VAL A 157 -3.30 -44.84 -52.28
CA VAL A 157 -3.74 -45.48 -51.03
C VAL A 157 -2.55 -45.85 -50.14
N LYS A 158 -1.46 -46.36 -50.73
CA LYS A 158 -0.22 -46.66 -49.98
C LYS A 158 0.39 -45.39 -49.40
N GLU A 159 0.62 -44.36 -50.21
CA GLU A 159 1.21 -43.09 -49.79
C GLU A 159 0.39 -42.40 -48.70
N LYS A 160 -0.94 -42.41 -48.83
CA LYS A 160 -1.84 -41.93 -47.78
C LYS A 160 -1.65 -42.69 -46.46
N ASN A 161 -1.55 -44.02 -46.51
CA ASN A 161 -1.34 -44.84 -45.33
C ASN A 161 0.05 -44.65 -44.72
N ASP A 162 1.08 -44.48 -45.56
CA ASP A 162 2.46 -44.21 -45.13
C ASP A 162 2.54 -42.84 -44.41
N ILE A 163 1.89 -41.80 -44.95
CA ILE A 163 1.78 -40.47 -44.32
C ILE A 163 1.02 -40.54 -43.00
N LEU A 164 -0.13 -41.21 -42.96
CA LEU A 164 -0.88 -41.44 -41.72
C LEU A 164 -0.03 -42.17 -40.67
N GLY A 165 0.74 -43.19 -41.09
CA GLY A 165 1.65 -43.92 -40.22
C GLY A 165 2.84 -43.09 -39.73
N VAL A 166 3.27 -42.04 -40.46
CA VAL A 166 4.24 -41.05 -39.96
C VAL A 166 3.57 -40.13 -38.94
N ILE A 167 2.37 -39.61 -39.21
CA ILE A 167 1.62 -38.75 -38.28
C ILE A 167 1.36 -39.47 -36.96
N TYR A 168 0.83 -40.71 -36.99
CA TYR A 168 0.57 -41.48 -35.77
C TYR A 168 1.83 -41.76 -34.93
N ARG A 169 2.99 -41.97 -35.56
CA ARG A 169 4.26 -42.12 -34.84
C ARG A 169 4.71 -40.80 -34.25
N MET A 170 4.67 -39.72 -35.03
CA MET A 170 5.04 -38.38 -34.58
C MET A 170 4.16 -37.92 -33.41
N ASP A 171 2.85 -38.15 -33.45
CA ASP A 171 1.94 -37.85 -32.34
C ASP A 171 2.27 -38.70 -31.10
N ALA A 172 2.59 -39.98 -31.26
CA ALA A 172 3.01 -40.84 -30.16
C ALA A 172 4.32 -40.33 -29.51
N ASP A 173 5.34 -40.07 -30.31
CA ASP A 173 6.63 -39.53 -29.88
C ASP A 173 6.45 -38.15 -29.17
N PHE A 174 5.54 -37.30 -29.66
CA PHE A 174 5.19 -36.05 -28.99
C PHE A 174 4.48 -36.27 -27.64
N THR A 175 3.56 -37.23 -27.52
CA THR A 175 2.92 -37.54 -26.24
C THR A 175 3.87 -38.17 -25.22
N GLU A 176 4.83 -38.99 -25.67
CA GLU A 176 5.87 -39.57 -24.82
C GLU A 176 6.84 -38.49 -24.34
N THR A 177 7.39 -37.67 -25.24
CA THR A 177 8.27 -36.55 -24.87
C THR A 177 7.59 -35.49 -24.01
N GLU A 178 6.27 -35.23 -24.18
CA GLU A 178 5.52 -34.37 -23.25
C GLU A 178 5.37 -35.03 -21.87
N ALA A 179 5.09 -36.34 -21.81
CA ALA A 179 4.98 -37.08 -20.56
C ALA A 179 6.32 -37.09 -19.80
N ASP A 180 7.43 -37.38 -20.48
CA ASP A 180 8.78 -37.33 -19.91
C ASP A 180 9.13 -35.93 -19.40
N SER A 181 8.89 -34.88 -20.21
CA SER A 181 9.11 -33.49 -19.80
C SER A 181 8.30 -33.11 -18.55
N ARG A 182 7.06 -33.59 -18.44
CA ARG A 182 6.20 -33.42 -17.26
C ARG A 182 6.72 -34.20 -16.05
N HIS A 183 7.22 -35.42 -16.26
CA HIS A 183 7.83 -36.24 -15.21
C HIS A 183 9.15 -35.65 -14.69
N GLU A 184 10.03 -35.17 -15.58
CA GLU A 184 11.26 -34.46 -15.21
C GLU A 184 10.96 -33.17 -14.43
N TYR A 185 10.03 -32.34 -14.92
CA TYR A 185 9.60 -31.13 -14.20
C TYR A 185 9.03 -31.47 -12.81
N GLN A 186 8.21 -32.52 -12.72
CA GLN A 186 7.62 -32.99 -11.47
C GLN A 186 8.70 -33.48 -10.49
N SER A 187 9.69 -34.24 -10.96
CA SER A 187 10.84 -34.68 -10.16
C SER A 187 11.67 -33.50 -9.68
N SER A 188 12.06 -32.58 -10.57
CA SER A 188 12.83 -31.38 -10.25
C SER A 188 12.12 -30.49 -9.23
N ARG A 189 10.79 -30.34 -9.34
CA ARG A 189 9.98 -29.61 -8.36
C ARG A 189 10.02 -30.27 -6.98
N ASP A 190 9.92 -31.60 -6.93
CA ASP A 190 9.91 -32.33 -5.67
C ASP A 190 11.33 -32.40 -5.05
N ASP A 191 12.39 -32.47 -5.86
CA ASP A 191 13.79 -32.31 -5.41
C ASP A 191 14.05 -30.92 -4.81
N VAL A 192 13.59 -29.84 -5.46
CA VAL A 192 13.68 -28.48 -4.92
C VAL A 192 12.88 -28.35 -3.63
N LYS A 193 11.69 -28.97 -3.55
CA LYS A 193 10.89 -29.00 -2.33
C LYS A 193 11.60 -29.76 -1.20
N ASN A 194 12.23 -30.89 -1.49
CA ASN A 194 12.98 -31.69 -0.53
C ASN A 194 14.22 -30.93 -0.03
N LYS A 195 15.02 -30.32 -0.92
CA LYS A 195 16.14 -29.45 -0.56
C LYS A 195 15.71 -28.29 0.35
N ASN A 196 14.63 -27.58 0.01
CA ASN A 196 14.08 -26.53 0.87
C ASN A 196 13.63 -27.03 2.25
N LEU A 197 13.12 -28.27 2.34
CA LEU A 197 12.80 -28.90 3.63
C LEU A 197 14.07 -29.26 4.40
N GLU A 198 15.07 -29.85 3.75
CA GLU A 198 16.38 -30.18 4.32
C GLU A 198 17.11 -28.93 4.85
N GLU A 199 17.17 -27.86 4.07
CA GLU A 199 17.73 -26.56 4.47
C GLU A 199 16.98 -25.98 5.68
N LYS A 200 15.65 -26.03 5.67
CA LYS A 200 14.82 -25.59 6.82
C LYS A 200 15.07 -26.45 8.06
N HIS A 201 15.27 -27.76 7.90
CA HIS A 201 15.61 -28.67 8.99
C HIS A 201 17.02 -28.41 9.52
N ALA A 202 18.00 -28.17 8.65
CA ALA A 202 19.36 -27.81 9.01
C ALA A 202 19.40 -26.46 9.76
N LEU A 203 18.70 -25.44 9.26
CA LEU A 203 18.56 -24.14 9.93
C LEU A 203 17.89 -24.27 11.29
N ARG A 204 16.85 -25.12 11.42
CA ARG A 204 16.22 -25.43 12.72
C ARG A 204 17.26 -26.01 13.69
N ILE A 205 18.00 -27.04 13.28
CA ILE A 205 19.01 -27.71 14.13
C ILE A 205 20.12 -26.72 14.53
N GLN A 206 20.56 -25.85 13.62
CA GLN A 206 21.54 -24.79 13.91
C GLN A 206 21.01 -23.78 14.92
N LEU A 207 19.74 -23.34 14.80
CA LEU A 207 19.12 -22.41 15.74
C LEU A 207 18.86 -23.05 17.11
N GLU A 208 18.43 -24.31 17.14
CA GLU A 208 18.26 -25.09 18.38
C GLU A 208 19.60 -25.24 19.11
N SER A 209 20.67 -25.61 18.39
CA SER A 209 22.04 -25.66 18.93
C SER A 209 22.52 -24.29 19.45
N ALA A 210 22.27 -23.20 18.72
CA ALA A 210 22.62 -21.86 19.18
C ALA A 210 21.84 -21.42 20.43
N ILE A 211 20.58 -21.85 20.57
CA ILE A 211 19.78 -21.64 21.79
C ILE A 211 20.35 -22.45 22.96
N GLU A 212 20.75 -23.71 22.74
CA GLU A 212 21.40 -24.54 23.76
C GLU A 212 22.75 -23.94 24.22
N ASP A 213 23.58 -23.47 23.30
CA ASP A 213 24.84 -22.80 23.61
C ASP A 213 24.64 -21.49 24.36
N LEU A 214 23.67 -20.65 23.94
CA LEU A 214 23.33 -19.43 24.67
C LEU A 214 22.75 -19.74 26.06
N TRP A 215 21.93 -20.77 26.20
CA TRP A 215 21.39 -21.20 27.49
C TRP A 215 22.49 -21.72 28.41
N ARG A 216 23.46 -22.47 27.88
CA ARG A 216 24.65 -22.93 28.60
C ARG A 216 25.54 -21.76 29.02
N GLN A 217 25.75 -20.77 28.16
CA GLN A 217 26.45 -19.52 28.51
C GLN A 217 25.69 -18.74 29.59
N PHE A 218 24.36 -18.67 29.51
CA PHE A 218 23.52 -17.98 30.50
C PHE A 218 23.54 -18.69 31.85
N GLN A 219 23.46 -20.02 31.87
CA GLN A 219 23.69 -20.82 33.09
C GLN A 219 25.09 -20.59 33.65
N GLN A 220 26.14 -20.61 32.82
CA GLN A 220 27.51 -20.40 33.28
C GLN A 220 27.73 -18.98 33.83
N ALA A 221 27.16 -17.96 33.20
CA ALA A 221 27.16 -16.59 33.70
C ALA A 221 26.38 -16.48 35.03
N LEU A 222 25.25 -17.17 35.16
CA LEU A 222 24.47 -17.23 36.39
C LEU A 222 25.22 -17.96 37.50
N THR A 223 25.87 -19.10 37.25
CA THR A 223 26.71 -19.80 38.24
C THR A 223 27.92 -18.98 38.66
N ASN A 224 28.53 -18.24 37.72
CA ASN A 224 29.65 -17.35 38.01
C ASN A 224 29.19 -16.14 38.83
N TYR A 225 28.03 -15.55 38.50
CA TYR A 225 27.44 -14.44 39.26
C TYR A 225 27.00 -14.88 40.65
N THR A 226 26.35 -16.04 40.80
CA THR A 226 26.02 -16.59 42.12
C THR A 226 27.30 -16.86 42.88
N ALA A 227 28.27 -17.63 42.37
CA ALA A 227 29.54 -17.85 43.08
C ALA A 227 30.27 -16.54 43.50
N ALA A 228 30.32 -15.53 42.63
CA ALA A 228 30.97 -14.24 42.92
C ALA A 228 30.16 -13.31 43.84
N THR A 229 28.84 -13.51 43.95
CA THR A 229 27.97 -12.72 44.84
C THR A 229 27.53 -13.47 46.08
N ASP A 230 27.59 -14.80 46.14
CA ASP A 230 27.09 -15.59 47.26
C ASP A 230 27.94 -15.39 48.49
N GLU A 231 29.27 -15.28 48.34
CA GLU A 231 30.14 -14.88 49.45
C GLU A 231 29.81 -13.45 49.94
N ARG A 232 29.55 -12.51 49.02
CA ARG A 232 29.15 -11.13 49.39
C ARG A 232 27.74 -11.04 49.98
N LYS A 233 26.79 -11.86 49.50
CA LYS A 233 25.42 -11.98 50.01
C LYS A 233 25.45 -12.60 51.39
N ARG A 234 26.23 -13.66 51.60
CA ARG A 234 26.44 -14.30 52.89
C ARG A 234 27.06 -13.34 53.90
N GLN A 235 28.10 -12.61 53.50
CA GLN A 235 28.69 -11.55 54.34
C GLN A 235 27.67 -10.42 54.63
N PHE A 236 26.85 -10.03 53.64
CA PHE A 236 25.79 -9.04 53.83
C PHE A 236 24.65 -9.56 54.72
N GLU A 237 24.26 -10.82 54.62
CA GLU A 237 23.25 -11.46 55.47
C GLU A 237 23.75 -11.61 56.91
N ASP A 238 25.00 -12.03 57.10
CA ASP A 238 25.66 -12.08 58.41
C ASP A 238 25.77 -10.68 59.05
N LEU A 239 26.12 -9.66 58.25
CA LEU A 239 26.17 -8.27 58.72
C LEU A 239 24.76 -7.73 58.98
N LYS A 240 23.78 -7.99 58.12
CA LYS A 240 22.39 -7.59 58.30
C LYS A 240 21.78 -8.25 59.55
N ALA A 241 22.07 -9.52 59.81
CA ALA A 241 21.64 -10.20 61.03
C ALA A 241 22.27 -9.58 62.28
N LYS A 242 23.54 -9.18 62.23
CA LYS A 242 24.22 -8.44 63.31
C LYS A 242 23.66 -7.02 63.49
N ASP A 243 23.35 -6.32 62.40
CA ASP A 243 22.73 -5.00 62.43
C ASP A 243 21.30 -5.08 62.95
N GLU A 244 20.52 -6.10 62.60
CA GLU A 244 19.17 -6.32 63.08
C GLU A 244 19.15 -6.68 64.57
N GLN A 245 20.07 -7.54 65.03
CA GLN A 245 20.31 -7.78 66.46
C GLN A 245 20.74 -6.50 67.20
N SER A 246 21.63 -5.71 66.59
CA SER A 246 22.11 -4.44 67.15
C SER A 246 20.99 -3.39 67.18
N ALA A 247 20.13 -3.34 66.17
CA ALA A 247 18.97 -2.46 66.09
C ALA A 247 17.92 -2.84 67.14
N GLN A 248 17.63 -4.14 67.34
CA GLN A 248 16.76 -4.61 68.42
C GLN A 248 17.36 -4.29 69.81
N LEU A 249 18.68 -4.41 69.97
CA LEU A 249 19.38 -4.01 71.20
C LEU A 249 19.29 -2.49 71.42
N ILE A 250 19.53 -1.68 70.38
CA ILE A 250 19.41 -0.22 70.42
C ILE A 250 17.96 0.17 70.70
N GLU A 251 16.96 -0.47 70.09
CA GLU A 251 15.55 -0.15 70.30
C GLU A 251 15.11 -0.49 71.73
N THR A 252 15.52 -1.65 72.28
CA THR A 252 15.25 -2.00 73.67
C THR A 252 15.97 -1.07 74.66
N GLN A 253 17.18 -0.61 74.35
CA GLN A 253 17.88 0.40 75.14
C GLN A 253 17.26 1.81 75.00
N LEU A 254 16.79 2.21 73.81
CA LEU A 254 16.07 3.46 73.56
C LEU A 254 14.70 3.45 74.27
N ARG A 255 13.98 2.33 74.29
CA ARG A 255 12.75 2.17 75.09
C ARG A 255 13.03 2.25 76.60
N LYS A 256 14.17 1.73 77.08
CA LYS A 256 14.62 1.92 78.49
C LYS A 256 14.99 3.37 78.78
N LEU A 257 15.77 4.01 77.90
CA LEU A 257 16.14 5.42 77.98
C LEU A 257 14.92 6.34 77.94
N GLY A 258 13.93 6.05 77.09
CA GLY A 258 12.65 6.76 77.02
C GLY A 258 11.90 6.68 78.34
N LYS A 259 11.70 5.48 78.90
CA LYS A 259 11.07 5.29 80.21
C LYS A 259 11.82 5.97 81.36
N LEU A 260 13.16 5.99 81.31
CA LEU A 260 14.00 6.73 82.28
C LEU A 260 13.88 8.25 82.09
N ALA A 261 13.86 8.74 80.85
CA ALA A 261 13.69 10.15 80.53
C ALA A 261 12.29 10.66 80.90
N GLU A 262 11.24 9.86 80.67
CA GLU A 262 9.87 10.12 81.11
C GLU A 262 9.77 10.16 82.64
N SER A 263 10.42 9.24 83.37
CA SER A 263 10.41 9.26 84.83
C SER A 263 11.17 10.48 85.39
N VAL A 264 12.30 10.85 84.78
CA VAL A 264 13.04 12.08 85.11
C VAL A 264 12.23 13.32 84.77
N SER A 265 11.52 13.34 83.65
CA SER A 265 10.63 14.44 83.24
C SER A 265 9.45 14.58 84.20
N ALA A 266 8.81 13.47 84.59
CA ALA A 266 7.72 13.45 85.56
C ALA A 266 8.18 13.91 86.97
N LEU A 267 9.38 13.52 87.40
CA LEU A 267 9.96 13.98 88.66
C LEU A 267 10.35 15.47 88.60
N LYS A 268 10.92 15.95 87.49
CA LYS A 268 11.18 17.38 87.26
C LYS A 268 9.88 18.19 87.23
N GLY A 269 8.82 17.68 86.60
CA GLY A 269 7.50 18.30 86.56
C GLY A 269 6.85 18.40 87.94
N LYS A 270 6.91 17.33 88.74
CA LYS A 270 6.47 17.34 90.15
C LYS A 270 7.28 18.35 90.98
N LEU A 271 8.60 18.41 90.80
CA LEU A 271 9.46 19.37 91.50
C LEU A 271 9.13 20.83 91.11
N ALA A 272 8.94 21.11 89.81
CA ALA A 272 8.59 22.43 89.31
C ALA A 272 7.19 22.89 89.78
N SER A 273 6.21 21.96 89.81
CA SER A 273 4.88 22.24 90.37
C SER A 273 4.98 22.59 91.86
N ASN A 274 5.73 21.82 92.65
CA ASN A 274 5.86 22.02 94.08
C ASN A 274 6.63 23.32 94.42
N ALA A 275 7.61 23.70 93.59
CA ALA A 275 8.29 25.00 93.70
C ALA A 275 7.33 26.17 93.41
N LYS A 276 6.54 26.09 92.33
CA LYS A 276 5.56 27.12 91.96
C LYS A 276 4.45 27.30 93.02
N ASP A 277 4.06 26.20 93.66
CA ASP A 277 3.09 26.17 94.76
C ASP A 277 3.65 26.64 96.12
N ALA A 278 4.98 26.64 96.28
CA ALA A 278 5.65 27.24 97.42
C ALA A 278 5.86 28.75 97.20
N ASP A 279 6.29 29.16 96.01
CA ASP A 279 6.51 30.57 95.66
C ASP A 279 5.20 31.39 95.70
N SER A 280 4.09 30.84 95.20
CA SER A 280 2.77 31.51 95.29
C SER A 280 2.35 31.78 96.73
N ARG A 281 2.49 30.78 97.61
CA ARG A 281 2.21 30.91 99.06
C ARG A 281 3.17 31.87 99.77
N ILE A 282 4.44 31.93 99.35
CA ILE A 282 5.42 32.91 99.87
C ILE A 282 5.04 34.34 99.44
N VAL A 283 4.55 34.56 98.22
CA VAL A 283 4.11 35.88 97.75
C VAL A 283 2.83 36.35 98.47
N GLU A 284 1.85 35.48 98.66
CA GLU A 284 0.63 35.80 99.43
C GLU A 284 0.96 36.18 100.88
N LEU A 285 1.81 35.40 101.56
CA LEU A 285 2.24 35.69 102.94
C LEU A 285 3.08 36.98 103.04
N ARG A 286 3.89 37.32 102.02
CA ARG A 286 4.63 38.60 101.98
C ARG A 286 3.70 39.80 101.81
N THR A 287 2.74 39.75 100.89
CA THR A 287 1.80 40.87 100.67
C THR A 287 0.76 41.03 101.80
N ALA A 288 0.48 39.99 102.56
CA ALA A 288 -0.28 40.08 103.81
C ALA A 288 0.56 40.74 104.93
N LYS A 289 1.83 40.31 105.10
CA LYS A 289 2.77 40.88 106.07
C LYS A 289 3.00 42.38 105.82
N GLU A 290 3.18 42.80 104.58
CA GLU A 290 3.46 44.21 104.24
C GLU A 290 2.27 45.13 104.51
N ARG A 291 1.03 44.70 104.24
CA ARG A 291 -0.18 45.46 104.61
C ARG A 291 -0.27 45.67 106.12
N VAL A 292 -0.10 44.61 106.92
CA VAL A 292 -0.11 44.70 108.39
C VAL A 292 1.01 45.60 108.92
N VAL A 293 2.19 45.62 108.28
CA VAL A 293 3.28 46.54 108.65
C VAL A 293 2.95 48.00 108.32
N VAL A 294 2.29 48.29 107.20
CA VAL A 294 1.85 49.65 106.84
C VAL A 294 0.80 50.16 107.82
N ASP A 295 -0.22 49.36 108.14
CA ASP A 295 -1.27 49.73 109.09
C ASP A 295 -0.72 49.92 110.52
N PHE A 296 0.19 49.04 110.95
CA PHE A 296 0.92 49.20 112.21
C PHE A 296 1.76 50.49 112.24
N GLN A 297 2.43 50.85 111.15
CA GLN A 297 3.18 52.11 111.07
C GLN A 297 2.26 53.34 111.07
N ALA A 298 1.11 53.30 110.39
CA ALA A 298 0.14 54.40 110.39
C ALA A 298 -0.46 54.61 111.80
N LEU A 299 -0.81 53.51 112.47
CA LEU A 299 -1.30 53.54 113.85
C LEU A 299 -0.22 54.02 114.84
N LYS A 300 1.04 53.59 114.66
CA LYS A 300 2.19 54.03 115.48
C LYS A 300 2.54 55.51 115.28
N ARG A 301 2.37 56.06 114.06
CA ARG A 301 2.49 57.51 113.80
C ARG A 301 1.38 58.31 114.50
N LYS A 302 0.12 57.85 114.43
CA LYS A 302 -0.99 58.47 115.17
C LYS A 302 -0.79 58.38 116.69
N MET A 303 -0.40 57.21 117.22
CA MET A 303 -0.11 57.00 118.63
C MET A 303 1.00 57.93 119.13
N ASN A 304 2.13 58.04 118.43
CA ASN A 304 3.20 58.96 118.80
C ASN A 304 2.77 60.43 118.67
N GLY A 305 1.97 60.80 117.66
CA GLY A 305 1.41 62.15 117.52
C GLY A 305 0.60 62.59 118.75
N TYR A 306 -0.32 61.74 119.23
CA TYR A 306 -1.04 62.01 120.47
C TYR A 306 -0.12 62.03 121.70
N ARG A 307 0.83 61.10 121.80
CA ARG A 307 1.77 61.00 122.93
C ARG A 307 2.73 62.18 123.03
N ASP A 308 3.13 62.77 121.90
CA ASP A 308 3.97 63.96 121.84
C ASP A 308 3.16 65.27 122.01
N ALA A 309 1.89 65.32 121.59
CA ALA A 309 0.99 66.43 121.93
C ALA A 309 0.70 66.48 123.44
N GLU A 310 0.39 65.33 124.05
CA GLU A 310 0.28 65.14 125.52
C GLU A 310 1.58 65.53 126.23
N LYS A 311 2.74 65.04 125.77
CA LYS A 311 4.04 65.44 126.33
C LYS A 311 4.27 66.95 126.24
N ARG A 312 3.98 67.60 125.12
CA ARG A 312 4.16 69.07 124.99
C ARG A 312 3.23 69.83 125.94
N LYS A 313 1.96 69.44 126.03
CA LYS A 313 1.00 70.05 126.97
C LYS A 313 1.39 69.83 128.43
N ARG A 314 1.91 68.65 128.76
CA ARG A 314 2.47 68.32 130.08
C ARG A 314 3.76 69.09 130.37
N ILE A 315 4.69 69.20 129.42
CA ILE A 315 5.93 69.99 129.55
C ILE A 315 5.61 71.46 129.78
N GLU A 316 4.61 72.02 129.08
CA GLU A 316 4.20 73.41 129.26
C GLU A 316 3.54 73.65 130.62
N LEU A 317 2.66 72.76 131.08
CA LEU A 317 2.10 72.80 132.45
C LEU A 317 3.19 72.62 133.51
N THR A 318 4.17 71.73 133.30
CA THR A 318 5.36 71.58 134.17
C THR A 318 6.25 72.82 134.12
N ARG A 319 6.35 73.52 133.00
CA ARG A 319 7.13 74.77 132.86
C ARG A 319 6.49 75.91 133.66
N ILE A 320 5.18 76.08 133.54
CA ILE A 320 4.42 77.11 134.29
C ILE A 320 4.43 76.79 135.80
N ALA A 321 4.20 75.53 136.18
CA ALA A 321 4.34 75.08 137.56
C ALA A 321 5.75 75.34 138.12
N ASN A 322 6.80 74.99 137.36
CA ASN A 322 8.19 75.20 137.77
C ASN A 322 8.64 76.68 137.81
N THR A 323 8.02 77.56 137.02
CA THR A 323 8.26 79.01 137.17
C THR A 323 7.58 79.57 138.42
N SER A 324 6.35 79.11 138.74
CA SER A 324 5.67 79.48 139.97
C SER A 324 6.38 78.93 141.21
N THR A 325 6.80 77.66 141.24
CA THR A 325 7.57 77.12 142.37
C THR A 325 8.93 77.79 142.51
N LYS A 326 9.66 78.10 141.43
CA LYS A 326 10.92 78.87 141.53
C LYS A 326 10.74 80.32 142.00
N GLN A 327 9.61 80.95 141.71
CA GLN A 327 9.27 82.25 142.32
C GLN A 327 8.91 82.11 143.80
N LEU A 328 8.22 81.02 144.19
CA LEU A 328 7.94 80.68 145.58
C LEU A 328 9.21 80.33 146.35
N GLU A 329 10.14 79.58 145.77
CA GLU A 329 11.46 79.24 146.34
C GLU A 329 12.31 80.49 146.52
N LYS A 330 12.30 81.45 145.58
CA LYS A 330 12.97 82.74 145.78
C LYS A 330 12.38 83.55 146.94
N GLN A 331 11.07 83.49 147.16
CA GLN A 331 10.44 84.11 148.34
C GLN A 331 10.69 83.32 149.63
N PHE A 332 10.73 81.98 149.55
CA PHE A 332 11.08 81.08 150.64
C PHE A 332 12.52 81.32 151.08
N HIS A 333 13.50 81.36 150.17
CA HIS A 333 14.89 81.68 150.48
C HIS A 333 15.07 83.12 150.97
N LYS A 334 14.27 84.10 150.51
CA LYS A 334 14.26 85.44 151.13
C LYS A 334 13.77 85.42 152.58
N ARG A 335 12.71 84.66 152.90
CA ARG A 335 12.21 84.52 154.28
C ARG A 335 13.14 83.66 155.14
N TYR A 336 13.64 82.54 154.62
CA TYR A 336 14.56 81.62 155.27
C TYR A 336 15.89 82.31 155.58
N ASN A 337 16.49 83.03 154.63
CA ASN A 337 17.73 83.77 154.89
C ASN A 337 17.52 84.94 155.87
N LYS A 338 16.34 85.59 155.87
CA LYS A 338 16.00 86.57 156.90
C LYS A 338 15.91 85.91 158.29
N VAL A 339 15.15 84.83 158.43
CA VAL A 339 15.01 84.07 159.69
C VAL A 339 16.34 83.46 160.15
N LEU A 340 17.19 83.02 159.22
CA LEU A 340 18.52 82.48 159.52
C LEU A 340 19.50 83.58 159.95
N LEU A 341 19.44 84.77 159.35
CA LEU A 341 20.21 85.93 159.81
C LEU A 341 19.71 86.44 161.17
N ASP A 342 18.39 86.48 161.40
CA ASP A 342 17.82 86.83 162.70
C ASP A 342 18.20 85.78 163.77
N LYS A 343 18.22 84.48 163.42
CA LYS A 343 18.70 83.39 164.28
C LYS A 343 20.19 83.53 164.59
N LEU A 344 21.04 83.77 163.59
CA LEU A 344 22.48 83.97 163.78
C LEU A 344 22.79 85.26 164.56
N ALA A 345 22.01 86.33 164.40
CA ALA A 345 22.13 87.54 165.20
C ALA A 345 21.71 87.31 166.67
N LEU A 346 20.71 86.47 166.91
CA LEU A 346 20.29 86.04 168.25
C LEU A 346 21.29 85.07 168.89
N GLU A 347 21.86 84.13 168.12
CA GLU A 347 22.92 83.22 168.57
C GLU A 347 24.22 83.98 168.88
N ALA A 348 24.61 84.96 168.06
CA ALA A 348 25.74 85.85 168.33
C ALA A 348 25.51 86.75 169.56
N LYS A 349 24.28 87.27 169.76
CA LYS A 349 23.93 87.98 171.01
C LYS A 349 23.95 87.04 172.23
N ARG A 350 23.46 85.81 172.09
CA ARG A 350 23.45 84.80 173.16
C ARG A 350 24.87 84.39 173.53
N GLU A 351 25.75 84.14 172.56
CA GLU A 351 27.18 83.91 172.80
C GLU A 351 27.85 85.11 173.46
N LYS A 352 27.56 86.34 173.00
CA LYS A 352 28.19 87.53 173.57
C LYS A 352 27.75 87.76 175.02
N LEU A 353 26.47 87.58 175.32
CA LEU A 353 25.94 87.61 176.69
C LEU A 353 26.45 86.45 177.55
N LEU A 354 26.68 85.25 176.98
CA LEU A 354 27.32 84.14 177.69
C LEU A 354 28.78 84.45 178.01
N ARG A 355 29.56 84.98 177.05
CA ARG A 355 30.95 85.41 177.28
C ARG A 355 31.04 86.59 178.26
N GLU A 356 30.08 87.51 178.24
CA GLU A 356 29.99 88.58 179.24
C GLU A 356 29.59 88.03 180.61
N ASN A 357 28.74 87.01 180.71
CA ASN A 357 28.41 86.32 181.96
C ASN A 357 29.58 85.48 182.51
N GLU A 358 30.31 84.77 181.64
CA GLU A 358 31.54 84.05 181.99
C GLU A 358 32.66 85.02 182.40
N SER A 359 32.80 86.15 181.71
CA SER A 359 33.74 87.22 182.09
C SER A 359 33.35 87.85 183.43
N LEU A 360 32.07 88.11 183.69
CA LEU A 360 31.60 88.61 184.98
C LEU A 360 31.75 87.57 186.09
N ARG A 361 31.60 86.28 185.80
CA ARG A 361 31.92 85.18 186.72
C ARG A 361 33.42 85.06 186.98
N ALA A 362 34.27 85.24 185.97
CA ALA A 362 35.72 85.28 186.13
C ALA A 362 36.17 86.49 186.95
N VAL A 363 35.55 87.66 186.75
CA VAL A 363 35.76 88.87 187.57
C VAL A 363 35.28 88.64 189.00
N LEU A 364 34.13 88.02 189.22
CA LEU A 364 33.63 87.65 190.57
C LEU A 364 34.53 86.62 191.26
N GLN A 365 35.01 85.61 190.53
CA GLN A 365 35.92 84.60 191.03
C GLN A 365 37.25 85.23 191.45
N ALA A 366 37.85 86.07 190.58
CA ALA A 366 39.05 86.83 190.91
C ALA A 366 38.85 87.81 192.08
N TYR A 367 37.65 88.37 192.26
CA TYR A 367 37.31 89.20 193.42
C TYR A 367 37.21 88.36 194.70
N LEU A 368 36.64 87.15 194.63
CA LEU A 368 36.49 86.22 195.76
C LEU A 368 37.82 85.59 196.19
N ASP A 369 38.69 85.26 195.24
CA ASP A 369 40.04 84.79 195.51
C ASP A 369 40.94 85.90 196.08
N GLY A 370 40.56 87.18 195.91
CA GLY A 370 41.16 88.31 196.62
C GLY A 370 40.73 88.48 198.09
N ILE A 371 39.76 87.70 198.59
CA ILE A 371 39.11 87.90 199.91
C ILE A 371 39.21 86.66 200.84
N SER A 372 39.65 85.49 200.35
CA SER A 372 39.71 84.24 201.12
C SER A 372 41.06 83.55 201.04
N VAL A 373 41.67 83.18 202.18
CA VAL A 373 42.93 82.44 202.22
C VAL A 373 42.68 80.93 202.08
N ARG A 374 43.14 80.34 200.96
CA ARG A 374 43.20 78.89 200.72
C ARG A 374 44.51 78.54 199.99
N GLU A 375 44.96 77.31 200.16
CA GLU A 375 46.24 76.75 199.71
C GLU A 375 46.62 77.11 198.26
N LYS A 376 45.71 76.91 197.30
CA LYS A 376 45.91 77.22 195.87
C LYS A 376 46.28 78.67 195.55
N ILE A 377 46.01 79.63 196.45
CA ILE A 377 46.34 81.05 196.23
C ILE A 377 47.81 81.32 196.58
N MET A 378 48.41 80.51 197.46
CA MET A 378 49.82 80.66 197.89
C MET A 378 50.80 80.13 196.83
N GLU A 379 50.34 79.33 195.87
CA GLU A 379 51.16 78.75 194.78
C GLU A 379 51.43 79.72 193.61
N GLU A 380 50.62 80.78 193.44
CA GLU A 380 50.68 81.68 192.28
C GLU A 380 51.05 83.13 192.63
N ALA A 381 51.38 83.92 191.60
CA ALA A 381 51.87 85.29 191.74
C ALA A 381 50.78 86.23 192.29
N ASN A 382 50.98 86.70 193.52
CA ASN A 382 50.00 87.45 194.30
C ASN A 382 50.68 88.66 194.98
N PRO A 383 49.93 89.72 195.35
CA PRO A 383 50.49 90.92 195.98
C PRO A 383 50.93 90.71 197.46
N LEU A 384 50.98 89.46 197.95
CA LEU A 384 51.24 89.12 199.34
C LEU A 384 52.69 88.66 199.62
N VAL A 385 53.48 88.29 198.60
CA VAL A 385 54.86 87.79 198.77
C VAL A 385 55.83 88.41 197.74
N VAL A 386 57.03 88.82 198.20
CA VAL A 386 58.01 89.60 197.43
C VAL A 386 59.41 89.00 197.59
N VAL A 387 60.10 88.65 196.49
CA VAL A 387 61.46 88.05 196.52
C VAL A 387 62.33 88.51 195.33
N ASN A 388 63.57 88.96 195.60
CA ASN A 388 64.67 89.20 194.65
C ASN A 388 64.36 89.92 193.31
N GLY A 389 63.74 91.09 193.36
CA GLY A 389 63.88 92.10 192.30
C GLY A 389 63.10 91.84 191.00
N LYS A 390 62.10 90.95 191.01
CA LYS A 390 61.08 90.87 189.96
C LYS A 390 59.70 90.77 190.60
N THR A 391 58.78 91.66 190.23
CA THR A 391 57.36 91.50 190.52
C THR A 391 56.65 91.07 189.24
N ASN A 392 56.07 89.87 189.26
CA ASN A 392 55.46 89.20 188.08
C ASN A 392 54.08 89.79 187.71
N ILE A 393 53.88 91.08 187.90
CA ILE A 393 52.68 91.80 187.45
C ILE A 393 52.85 92.06 185.96
N ILE A 394 52.60 91.02 185.17
CA ILE A 394 52.48 91.12 183.72
C ILE A 394 51.26 91.99 183.44
N LEU A 395 51.45 93.26 183.09
CA LEU A 395 50.38 94.05 182.49
C LEU A 395 50.09 93.52 181.07
N PRO A 396 48.88 93.02 180.78
CA PRO A 396 48.53 92.57 179.45
C PRO A 396 48.42 93.77 178.48
N LYS A 397 49.20 93.74 177.40
CA LYS A 397 49.23 94.80 176.39
C LYS A 397 47.86 94.97 175.71
N ARG A 398 47.42 96.22 175.52
CA ARG A 398 46.17 96.54 174.82
C ARG A 398 46.40 96.53 173.30
N GLN A 399 46.11 95.39 172.66
CA GLN A 399 46.31 95.15 171.23
C GLN A 399 45.06 95.47 170.36
N PRO A 400 45.26 95.68 169.04
CA PRO A 400 44.22 96.20 168.16
C PRO A 400 43.19 95.14 167.76
N ARG A 401 41.94 95.57 167.55
CA ARG A 401 40.91 94.72 166.94
C ARG A 401 40.80 94.96 165.44
N VAL A 402 41.55 94.16 164.69
CA VAL A 402 41.14 93.74 163.34
C VAL A 402 39.86 92.91 163.47
N ILE A 403 38.94 93.04 162.51
CA ILE A 403 37.73 92.21 162.43
C ILE A 403 37.71 91.52 161.06
N THR A 404 37.42 90.23 161.11
CA THR A 404 37.42 89.20 160.05
C THR A 404 36.21 89.37 159.10
N VAL A 405 36.25 89.06 157.80
CA VAL A 405 36.60 87.80 157.10
C VAL A 405 35.69 86.62 157.46
N VAL A 406 34.92 86.14 156.48
CA VAL A 406 34.46 84.75 156.34
C VAL A 406 34.61 84.38 154.87
N GLU A 407 35.34 83.31 154.58
CA GLU A 407 35.48 82.75 153.24
C GLU A 407 34.33 81.79 152.89
N GLY A 408 34.15 81.56 151.60
CA GLY A 408 33.20 80.58 151.06
C GLY A 408 33.66 80.02 149.72
N GLY A 409 34.81 79.34 149.70
CA GLY A 409 35.30 78.61 148.52
C GLY A 409 35.07 77.11 148.64
N ALA A 410 34.19 76.54 147.81
CA ALA A 410 34.07 75.09 147.58
C ALA A 410 33.39 74.78 146.24
N ALA A 411 34.08 74.01 145.37
CA ALA A 411 33.66 73.54 144.02
C ALA A 411 33.31 74.66 142.99
N VAL A 412 34.04 74.91 141.88
CA VAL A 412 34.86 74.10 140.95
C VAL A 412 34.05 73.12 140.07
N LYS A 413 34.21 73.26 138.73
CA LYS A 413 33.49 72.58 137.60
C LYS A 413 32.10 73.14 137.31
N ASN A 414 31.66 73.46 136.08
CA ASN A 414 32.19 73.36 134.70
C ASN A 414 31.42 74.43 133.86
N ALA A 415 31.92 75.13 132.82
CA ALA A 415 32.70 74.73 131.65
C ALA A 415 32.02 73.68 130.76
N SER A 416 31.37 74.15 129.68
CA SER A 416 31.04 73.40 128.46
C SER A 416 30.09 72.19 128.57
N ARG A 417 28.86 72.36 128.06
CA ARG A 417 28.26 71.50 127.03
C ARG A 417 27.11 72.22 126.31
N MET A 418 26.85 72.12 124.99
CA MET A 418 27.66 71.80 123.78
C MET A 418 28.55 70.54 123.74
N LEU A 419 28.19 69.57 122.88
CA LEU A 419 28.95 68.33 122.61
C LEU A 419 29.30 67.51 123.88
N ALA A 420 28.53 66.52 124.36
CA ALA A 420 27.19 66.00 124.07
C ALA A 420 26.76 65.14 125.30
N LYS A 421 25.48 64.81 125.43
CA LYS A 421 24.78 64.33 126.66
C LYS A 421 24.56 65.41 127.71
#